data_AF-A0A7Y4SA39-F1
#
_entry.id   AF-A0A7Y4SA39-F1
#
_cell.length_a   1.000
_cell.length_b   1.000
_cell.length_c   1.000
_cell.angle_alpha   90.00
_cell.angle_beta   90.00
_cell.angle_gamma   90.00
#
_symmetry.space_group_name_H-M   'P 1'
#
loop_
_entity.id
_entity.type
_entity.pdbx_description
1 polymer ?
#
loop_
_entity_poly.entity_id
_entity_poly.type
_entity_poly.pdbx_seq_one_letter_code
_entity_poly.pdbx_strand_id
1 'polypeptide(L)'
;MGITTEQERAAFSQRLALALGQAGMQPCTSAKLASEFNRIHSGAPVTLHAARKWLIGESIPTQEKLKVLSAWLGVSSVWLRYGEESETATPKKSLRVDEKTQRDLNEKVSRLSRHHRQIVMGMVDFLLKLQQKQNNV
;
A
#
# COMPACT_ATOMS: atom_id res chain seq x y z
N MET A 1 -1.70 0.65 -29.32
CA MET A 1 -0.26 0.99 -29.22
C MET A 1 0.27 0.31 -27.99
N GLY A 2 1.14 -0.69 -28.15
CA GLY A 2 1.67 -1.46 -27.02
C GLY A 2 2.54 -0.56 -26.14
N ILE A 3 2.27 -0.55 -24.85
CA ILE A 3 3.11 0.12 -23.86
C ILE A 3 4.50 -0.52 -24.00
N THR A 4 5.51 0.28 -24.32
CA THR A 4 6.87 -0.27 -24.46
C THR A 4 7.40 -0.65 -23.07
N THR A 5 8.21 -1.71 -22.97
CA THR A 5 8.79 -2.18 -21.70
C THR A 5 9.57 -1.08 -20.96
N GLU A 6 10.06 -0.06 -21.67
CA GLU A 6 10.66 1.13 -21.07
C GLU A 6 9.64 1.97 -20.29
N GLN A 7 8.49 2.26 -20.90
CA GLN A 7 7.41 3.02 -20.26
C GLN A 7 6.86 2.29 -19.03
N GLU A 8 6.74 0.97 -19.06
CA GLU A 8 6.31 0.20 -17.90
C GLU A 8 7.28 0.32 -16.72
N ARG A 9 8.59 0.24 -16.98
CA ARG A 9 9.62 0.38 -15.93
C ARG A 9 9.70 1.80 -15.39
N ALA A 10 9.58 2.80 -16.25
CA ALA A 10 9.52 4.21 -15.84
C ALA A 10 8.26 4.51 -15.01
N ALA A 11 7.10 3.97 -15.40
CA ALA A 11 5.88 4.13 -14.63
C ALA A 11 5.96 3.41 -13.27
N PHE A 12 6.60 2.23 -13.22
CA PHE A 12 6.88 1.53 -11.96
C PHE A 12 7.75 2.37 -11.01
N SER A 13 8.82 2.99 -11.49
CA SER A 13 9.71 3.78 -10.62
C SER A 13 9.01 5.02 -10.04
N GLN A 14 8.17 5.68 -10.84
CA GLN A 14 7.34 6.78 -10.36
C GLN A 14 6.37 6.33 -9.26
N ARG A 15 5.69 5.20 -9.43
CA ARG A 15 4.80 4.62 -8.41
C ARG A 15 5.55 4.20 -7.15
N LEU A 16 6.74 3.62 -7.30
CA LEU A 16 7.60 3.28 -6.17
C LEU A 16 8.01 4.52 -5.38
N ALA A 17 8.42 5.59 -6.06
CA ALA A 17 8.76 6.86 -5.42
C ALA A 17 7.56 7.47 -4.68
N LEU A 18 6.37 7.40 -5.28
CA LEU A 18 5.13 7.87 -4.66
C LEU A 18 4.80 7.06 -3.39
N ALA A 19 4.85 5.73 -3.46
CA ALA A 19 4.60 4.85 -2.32
C ALA A 19 5.63 5.05 -1.19
N LEU A 20 6.89 5.29 -1.53
CA LEU A 20 7.93 5.66 -0.55
C LEU A 20 7.67 7.02 0.11
N GLY A 21 7.13 7.98 -0.66
CA GLY A 21 6.70 9.27 -0.12
C GLY A 21 5.53 9.14 0.86
N GLN A 22 4.51 8.35 0.50
CA GLN A 22 3.37 8.06 1.38
C GLN A 22 3.77 7.29 2.64
N ALA A 23 4.81 6.46 2.57
CA ALA A 23 5.39 5.78 3.73
C ALA A 23 6.25 6.70 4.62
N GLY A 24 6.38 7.99 4.29
CA GLY A 24 7.16 8.96 5.07
C GLY A 24 8.68 8.76 4.95
N MET A 25 9.15 8.12 3.87
CA MET A 25 10.54 7.68 3.74
C MET A 25 11.40 8.61 2.86
N GLN A 26 10.89 9.76 2.48
CA GLN A 26 11.60 10.76 1.68
C GLN A 26 12.59 11.57 2.56
N PRO A 27 13.83 11.83 2.10
CA PRO A 27 14.43 11.33 0.87
C PRO A 27 14.88 9.86 1.02
N CYS A 28 14.35 8.98 0.15
CA CYS A 28 14.70 7.56 0.16
C CYS A 28 15.89 7.33 -0.78
N THR A 29 17.05 6.99 -0.21
CA THR A 29 18.24 6.66 -0.98
C THR A 29 18.25 5.17 -1.32
N SER A 30 18.90 4.79 -2.43
CA SER A 30 19.07 3.38 -2.83
C SER A 30 19.61 2.50 -1.70
N ALA A 31 20.47 3.05 -0.82
CA ALA A 31 21.05 2.35 0.33
C ALA A 31 20.02 2.09 1.43
N LYS A 32 19.19 3.09 1.75
CA LYS A 32 18.07 2.91 2.69
C LYS A 32 17.06 1.90 2.17
N LEU A 33 16.70 1.99 0.88
CA LEU A 33 15.78 1.05 0.25
C LEU A 33 16.30 -0.39 0.34
N ALA A 34 17.56 -0.63 -0.02
CA ALA A 34 18.16 -1.96 0.04
C ALA A 34 18.25 -2.49 1.48
N SER A 35 18.69 -1.66 2.43
CA SER A 35 18.82 -2.05 3.84
C SER A 35 17.47 -2.44 4.45
N GLU A 36 16.46 -1.60 4.24
CA GLU A 36 15.14 -1.82 4.84
C GLU A 36 14.40 -2.98 4.16
N PHE A 37 14.56 -3.13 2.84
CA PHE A 37 14.08 -4.31 2.13
C PHE A 37 14.72 -5.59 2.68
N ASN A 38 16.05 -5.61 2.85
CA ASN A 38 16.77 -6.78 3.37
C ASN A 38 16.40 -7.11 4.82
N ARG A 39 15.95 -6.13 5.60
CA ARG A 39 15.47 -6.33 6.98
C ARG A 39 14.16 -7.11 7.03
N ILE A 40 13.28 -6.90 6.04
CA ILE A 40 11.94 -7.48 5.98
C ILE A 40 11.92 -8.76 5.12
N HIS A 41 12.84 -8.87 4.16
CA HIS A 41 12.94 -10.00 3.26
C HIS A 41 13.76 -11.14 3.87
N SER A 42 13.15 -12.31 4.03
CA SER A 42 13.81 -13.53 4.52
C SER A 42 14.57 -14.31 3.44
N GLY A 43 14.52 -13.86 2.18
CA GLY A 43 15.17 -14.52 1.04
C GLY A 43 16.52 -13.91 0.68
N ALA A 44 16.94 -14.07 -0.57
CA ALA A 44 18.22 -13.57 -1.05
C ALA A 44 18.29 -12.03 -0.94
N PRO A 45 19.33 -11.46 -0.31
CA PRO A 45 19.44 -10.03 -0.12
C PRO A 45 19.52 -9.29 -1.45
N VAL A 46 18.93 -8.11 -1.47
CA VAL A 46 18.98 -7.17 -2.58
C VAL A 46 20.20 -6.27 -2.41
N THR A 47 20.94 -6.12 -3.51
CA THR A 47 22.11 -5.23 -3.55
C THR A 47 21.67 -3.78 -3.73
N LEU A 48 22.53 -2.85 -3.30
CA LEU A 48 22.37 -1.41 -3.55
C LEU A 48 22.11 -1.10 -5.04
N HIS A 49 22.81 -1.81 -5.92
CA HIS A 49 22.69 -1.62 -7.36
C HIS A 49 21.31 -2.02 -7.89
N ALA A 50 20.74 -3.13 -7.40
CA ALA A 50 19.39 -3.54 -7.75
C ALA A 50 18.33 -2.54 -7.24
N ALA A 51 18.47 -2.07 -5.99
CA ALA A 51 17.60 -1.04 -5.43
C ALA A 51 17.66 0.28 -6.23
N ARG A 52 18.86 0.70 -6.66
CA ARG A 52 19.02 1.86 -7.55
C ARG A 52 18.28 1.67 -8.86
N LYS A 53 18.40 0.49 -9.50
CA LYS A 53 17.71 0.19 -10.75
C LYS A 53 16.19 0.24 -10.63
N TRP A 54 15.63 -0.07 -9.46
CA TRP A 54 14.20 0.08 -9.21
C TRP A 54 13.78 1.55 -9.10
N LEU A 55 14.58 2.37 -8.39
CA LEU A 55 14.29 3.79 -8.22
C LEU A 55 14.39 4.61 -9.51
N ILE A 56 15.31 4.23 -10.41
CA ILE A 56 15.48 4.94 -11.71
C ILE A 56 14.65 4.34 -12.84
N GLY A 57 13.93 3.22 -12.61
CA GLY A 57 13.12 2.58 -13.65
C GLY A 57 13.93 1.81 -14.69
N GLU A 58 15.15 1.38 -14.37
CA GLU A 58 15.93 0.50 -15.25
C GLU A 58 15.49 -0.98 -15.14
N SER A 59 14.86 -1.36 -14.03
CA SER A 59 14.36 -2.74 -13.86
C SER A 59 13.14 -2.80 -12.96
N ILE A 60 12.27 -3.77 -13.24
CA ILE A 60 11.17 -4.15 -12.34
C ILE A 60 11.64 -5.37 -11.52
N PRO A 61 11.45 -5.37 -10.19
CA PRO A 61 11.74 -6.52 -9.35
C PRO A 61 10.93 -7.75 -9.77
N THR A 62 11.49 -8.94 -9.51
CA THR A 62 10.76 -10.22 -9.62
C THR A 62 9.48 -10.19 -8.78
N GLN A 63 8.49 -11.00 -9.15
CA GLN A 63 7.18 -11.02 -8.49
C GLN A 63 7.25 -11.17 -6.96
N GLU A 64 8.17 -12.00 -6.44
CA GLU A 64 8.37 -12.16 -4.99
C GLU A 64 8.83 -10.87 -4.31
N LYS A 65 9.90 -10.26 -4.81
CA LYS A 65 10.43 -8.99 -4.30
C LYS A 65 9.40 -7.86 -4.42
N LEU A 66 8.59 -7.88 -5.48
CA LEU A 66 7.53 -6.91 -5.68
C LEU A 66 6.41 -7.09 -4.64
N LYS A 67 6.03 -8.31 -4.28
CA LYS A 67 5.08 -8.58 -3.18
C LYS A 67 5.61 -8.10 -1.83
N VAL A 68 6.90 -8.29 -1.57
CA VAL A 68 7.54 -7.81 -0.33
C VAL A 68 7.55 -6.28 -0.28
N LEU A 69 7.94 -5.61 -1.37
CA LEU A 69 7.88 -4.15 -1.48
C LEU A 69 6.45 -3.64 -1.28
N SER A 70 5.47 -4.24 -1.94
CA SER A 70 4.08 -3.79 -1.85
C SER A 70 3.53 -4.00 -0.44
N ALA A 71 3.85 -5.13 0.21
CA ALA A 71 3.45 -5.39 1.59
C ALA A 71 4.08 -4.41 2.58
N TRP A 72 5.37 -4.10 2.40
CA TRP A 72 6.09 -3.14 3.25
C TRP A 72 5.56 -1.71 3.07
N LEU A 73 5.30 -1.30 1.83
CA LEU A 73 4.78 0.03 1.51
C LEU A 73 3.26 0.16 1.73
N GLY A 74 2.56 -0.95 2.00
CA GLY A 74 1.11 -0.97 2.20
C GLY A 74 0.30 -0.70 0.93
N VAL A 75 0.84 -1.01 -0.24
CA VAL A 75 0.19 -0.83 -1.56
C VAL A 75 -0.07 -2.18 -2.24
N SER A 76 -0.87 -2.21 -3.30
CA SER A 76 -1.08 -3.42 -4.10
C SER A 76 0.14 -3.72 -4.99
N SER A 77 0.53 -4.99 -5.07
CA SER A 77 1.57 -5.45 -6.01
C SER A 77 1.18 -5.20 -7.48
N VAL A 78 -0.10 -5.38 -7.82
CA VAL A 78 -0.61 -5.12 -9.17
C VAL A 78 -0.57 -3.62 -9.47
N TRP A 79 -1.00 -2.78 -8.52
CA TRP A 79 -0.92 -1.33 -8.64
C TRP A 79 0.53 -0.87 -8.80
N LEU A 80 1.45 -1.38 -7.99
CA LEU A 80 2.86 -0.98 -8.05
C LEU A 80 3.47 -1.31 -9.43
N ARG A 81 3.14 -2.49 -9.99
CA ARG A 81 3.66 -2.94 -11.29
C ARG A 81 3.00 -2.26 -12.48
N TYR A 82 1.67 -2.27 -12.56
CA TYR A 82 0.91 -1.89 -13.76
C TYR A 82 0.20 -0.55 -13.62
N GLY A 83 0.03 -0.04 -12.40
CA GLY A 83 -0.76 1.16 -12.14
C GLY A 83 -2.27 0.96 -12.26
N GLU A 84 -2.71 -0.26 -12.55
CA GLU A 84 -4.13 -0.60 -12.55
C GLU A 84 -4.62 -0.69 -11.10
N GLU A 85 -5.50 0.23 -10.75
CA GLU A 85 -6.41 0.06 -9.63
C GLU A 85 -7.39 -1.04 -10.04
N SER A 86 -7.03 -2.31 -9.82
CA SER A 86 -8.06 -3.33 -9.85
C SER A 86 -9.08 -2.94 -8.79
N GLU A 87 -10.31 -2.65 -9.21
CA GLU A 87 -11.47 -2.40 -8.33
C GLU A 87 -11.70 -3.53 -7.31
N THR A 88 -10.97 -4.65 -7.44
CA THR A 88 -10.96 -5.80 -6.51
C THR A 88 -9.86 -5.77 -5.44
N ALA A 89 -8.98 -4.77 -5.44
CA ALA A 89 -7.92 -4.65 -4.44
C ALA A 89 -7.87 -3.22 -3.89
N THR A 90 -8.80 -2.92 -3.00
CA THR A 90 -8.55 -1.90 -1.98
C THR A 90 -7.80 -2.57 -0.81
N PRO A 91 -6.45 -2.54 -0.73
CA PRO A 91 -5.84 -2.48 0.59
C PRO A 91 -6.00 -1.03 1.02
N LYS A 92 -7.25 -0.60 1.29
CA LYS A 92 -7.44 0.42 2.31
C LYS A 92 -6.65 -0.13 3.48
N LYS A 93 -5.83 0.73 4.08
CA LYS A 93 -5.22 0.53 5.39
C LYS A 93 -6.35 0.43 6.44
N SER A 94 -7.31 -0.48 6.27
CA SER A 94 -7.91 -1.16 7.39
C SER A 94 -6.74 -1.88 8.02
N LEU A 95 -6.20 -1.25 9.07
CA LEU A 95 -5.79 -1.96 10.28
C LEU A 95 -6.44 -3.34 10.22
N ARG A 96 -5.67 -4.43 10.03
CA ARG A 96 -6.25 -5.76 10.02
C ARG A 96 -7.02 -5.89 11.33
N VAL A 97 -8.33 -5.66 11.26
CA VAL A 97 -9.22 -5.90 12.38
C VAL A 97 -9.23 -7.41 12.42
N ASP A 98 -8.58 -7.98 13.44
CA ASP A 98 -8.59 -9.41 13.63
C ASP A 98 -10.04 -9.91 13.51
N GLU A 99 -10.24 -11.07 12.87
CA GLU A 99 -11.57 -11.56 12.52
C GLU A 99 -12.48 -11.65 13.76
N LYS A 100 -11.86 -11.90 14.94
CA LYS A 100 -12.51 -11.87 16.25
C LYS A 100 -13.01 -10.48 16.63
N THR A 101 -12.21 -9.44 16.42
CA THR A 101 -12.55 -8.05 16.71
C THR A 101 -13.69 -7.56 15.80
N GLN A 102 -13.70 -8.01 14.54
CA GLN A 102 -14.79 -7.68 13.61
C GLN A 102 -16.10 -8.35 14.03
N ARG A 103 -16.06 -9.62 14.45
CA ARG A 103 -17.24 -10.32 15.00
C ARG A 103 -17.74 -9.66 16.28
N ASP A 104 -16.86 -9.35 17.23
CA ASP A 104 -17.19 -8.71 18.51
C ASP A 104 -17.83 -7.32 18.32
N LEU A 105 -17.29 -6.51 17.39
CA LEU A 105 -17.88 -5.22 17.05
C LEU A 105 -19.29 -5.38 16.47
N ASN A 106 -19.48 -6.33 15.56
CA ASN A 106 -20.76 -6.56 14.90
C ASN A 106 -21.82 -7.03 15.92
N GLU A 107 -21.43 -7.91 16.84
CA GLU A 107 -22.29 -8.33 17.95
C GLU A 107 -22.67 -7.14 18.83
N LYS A 108 -21.70 -6.34 19.26
CA LYS A 108 -21.95 -5.15 20.11
C LYS A 108 -22.88 -4.14 19.43
N VAL A 109 -22.68 -3.87 18.13
CA VAL A 109 -23.55 -2.95 17.36
C VAL A 109 -24.96 -3.52 17.19
N SER A 110 -25.10 -4.83 17.02
CA SER A 110 -26.42 -5.48 16.91
C SER A 110 -27.25 -5.33 18.19
N ARG A 111 -26.59 -5.30 19.35
CA ARG A 111 -27.23 -5.12 20.67
C ARG A 111 -27.65 -3.67 20.95
N LEU A 112 -27.21 -2.70 20.14
CA LEU A 112 -27.60 -1.30 20.29
C LEU A 112 -29.04 -1.06 19.82
N SER A 113 -29.71 -0.11 20.47
CA SER A 113 -31.04 0.37 20.05
C SER A 113 -30.97 1.11 18.71
N ARG A 114 -32.11 1.25 18.03
CA ARG A 114 -32.21 1.93 16.73
C ARG A 114 -31.57 3.33 16.75
N HIS A 115 -31.78 4.09 17.82
CA HIS A 115 -31.22 5.43 17.97
C HIS A 115 -29.70 5.41 18.11
N HIS A 116 -29.15 4.52 18.94
CA HIS A 116 -27.70 4.40 19.11
C HIS A 116 -27.00 3.92 17.84
N ARG A 117 -27.62 3.01 17.07
CA ARG A 117 -27.09 2.62 15.75
C ARG A 117 -27.01 3.79 14.78
N GLN A 118 -28.01 4.69 14.77
CA GLN A 118 -27.95 5.89 13.94
C GLN A 118 -26.80 6.82 14.32
N ILE A 119 -26.52 6.96 15.62
CA ILE A 119 -25.37 7.75 16.10
C ILE A 119 -24.06 7.11 15.65
N VAL A 120 -23.91 5.78 15.81
CA VAL A 120 -22.74 5.03 15.34
C VAL A 120 -22.55 5.19 13.84
N MET A 121 -23.61 5.04 13.04
CA MET A 121 -23.56 5.25 11.58
C MET A 121 -23.11 6.67 11.22
N GLY A 122 -23.66 7.69 11.90
CA GLY A 122 -23.24 9.07 11.69
C GLY A 122 -21.76 9.31 12.03
N MET A 123 -21.25 8.68 13.10
CA MET A 123 -19.83 8.74 13.45
C MET A 123 -18.96 8.03 12.41
N VAL A 124 -19.38 6.86 11.92
CA VAL A 124 -18.68 6.13 10.85
C VAL A 124 -18.62 6.97 9.58
N ASP A 125 -19.75 7.54 9.14
CA ASP A 125 -19.83 8.40 7.96
C ASP A 125 -18.94 9.64 8.10
N PHE A 126 -18.91 10.24 9.29
CA PHE A 126 -18.05 11.39 9.59
C PHE A 126 -16.56 11.02 9.51
N LEU A 127 -16.16 9.91 10.14
CA LEU A 127 -14.78 9.43 10.09
C LEU A 127 -14.35 9.08 8.66
N LEU A 128 -15.22 8.45 7.87
CA LEU A 128 -14.95 8.15 6.47
C LEU A 128 -14.73 9.41 5.63
N LYS A 129 -15.53 10.47 5.87
CA LYS A 129 -15.33 11.76 5.21
C LYS A 129 -14.01 12.43 5.60
N LEU A 130 -13.62 12.35 6.88
CA LEU A 130 -12.32 12.89 7.34
C LEU A 130 -11.14 12.16 6.67
N GLN A 131 -11.22 10.84 6.52
CA GLN A 131 -10.17 10.08 5.85
C GLN A 131 -10.05 10.42 4.36
N GLN A 132 -11.17 10.62 3.66
CA GLN A 132 -11.15 11.03 2.25
C GLN A 132 -10.52 12.41 2.06
N LYS A 133 -10.79 13.35 2.98
CA LYS A 133 -10.23 14.70 2.92
C LYS A 133 -8.70 14.74 3.13
N GLN A 134 -8.14 13.82 3.92
CA GLN A 134 -6.70 13.69 4.11
C GLN A 134 -5.98 13.03 2.92
N ASN A 135 -6.69 12.29 2.08
CA ASN A 135 -6.11 11.55 0.95
C ASN A 135 -6.18 12.33 -0.38
N ASN A 136 -6.68 13.56 -0.37
CA ASN A 136 -6.91 14.41 -1.54
C ASN A 136 -6.20 15.79 -1.44
N VAL A 137 -5.10 15.86 -0.68
CA VAL A 137 -4.23 17.04 -0.54
C VAL A 137 -2.79 16.66 -0.90
#